data_AF-A0A7S3FQN5-F1
#
_entry.id   AF-A0A7S3FQN5-F1
#
_cell.length_a   1.000
_cell.length_b   1.000
_cell.length_c   1.000
_cell.angle_alpha   90.00
_cell.angle_beta   90.00
_cell.angle_gamma   90.00
#
_symmetry.space_group_name_H-M   'P 1'
#
loop_
_entity.id
_entity.type
_entity.pdbx_description
1 polymer ?
#
loop_
_entity_poly.entity_id
_entity_poly.type
_entity_poly.pdbx_seq_one_letter_code
_entity_poly.pdbx_strand_id
1 'polypeptide(L)'
;LQNDLLALAMTCRFFYRDVINKLETNLFLNEGRLLEQRKMTPHTLAWFQWVCDTFEILPGFEWPWERVKGTVYEGDLVNLAPLQSSVEIWRWLMEEKRCELNKYTGMWAGQGGSVEVLEHMRKRGYKFATAACEGAAIGGHLEALKYLRGLDPPCPWNEWT
;
A
#
# COMPACT_ATOMS: atom_id res chain seq x y z
N LEU A 1 1.59 -7.78 16.01
CA LEU A 1 2.13 -8.68 17.07
C LEU A 1 3.06 -9.76 16.52
N GLN A 2 2.63 -10.69 15.64
CA GLN A 2 3.53 -11.71 15.08
C GLN A 2 4.66 -11.11 14.22
N ASN A 3 4.37 -10.04 13.46
CA ASN A 3 5.36 -9.33 12.65
C ASN A 3 6.31 -8.43 13.49
N ASP A 4 5.89 -7.97 14.66
CA ASP A 4 6.73 -7.16 15.57
C ASP A 4 7.74 -8.03 16.30
N LEU A 5 7.31 -9.23 16.73
CA LEU A 5 8.20 -10.25 17.29
C LEU A 5 9.21 -10.75 16.25
N LEU A 6 8.81 -10.82 14.98
CA LEU A 6 9.73 -11.10 13.88
C LEU A 6 10.72 -9.93 13.72
N ALA A 7 10.27 -8.66 13.71
CA ALA A 7 11.15 -7.49 13.60
C ALA A 7 12.22 -7.45 14.70
N LEU A 8 11.84 -7.79 15.94
CA LEU A 8 12.76 -7.89 17.07
C LEU A 8 13.73 -9.09 16.95
N ALA A 9 13.27 -10.24 16.46
CA ALA A 9 14.12 -11.41 16.24
C ALA A 9 15.08 -11.26 15.03
N MET A 10 14.80 -10.32 14.13
CA MET A 10 15.48 -10.12 12.85
C MET A 10 16.74 -9.24 12.91
N THR A 11 17.15 -8.73 14.09
CA THR A 11 18.46 -8.08 14.26
C THR A 11 19.65 -9.06 14.17
N CYS A 12 19.39 -10.37 14.13
CA CYS A 12 20.38 -11.42 13.90
C CYS A 12 20.66 -11.66 12.39
N ARG A 13 21.89 -11.41 11.93
CA ARG A 13 22.34 -11.53 10.52
C ARG A 13 21.96 -12.84 9.80
N PHE A 14 21.82 -13.96 10.52
CA PHE A 14 21.46 -15.25 9.92
C PHE A 14 20.05 -15.29 9.35
N PHE A 15 19.12 -14.50 9.87
CA PHE A 15 17.74 -14.46 9.37
C PHE A 15 17.56 -13.52 8.16
N TYR A 16 18.54 -12.66 7.88
CA TYR A 16 18.45 -11.58 6.89
C TYR A 16 18.09 -12.05 5.47
N ARG A 17 18.59 -13.23 5.03
CA ARG A 17 18.37 -13.74 3.66
C ARG A 17 16.96 -14.28 3.44
N ASP A 18 16.40 -15.00 4.42
CA ASP A 18 15.02 -15.50 4.35
C ASP A 18 14.02 -14.36 4.51
N VAL A 19 14.42 -13.32 5.23
CA VAL A 19 13.66 -12.10 5.47
C VAL A 19 13.51 -11.29 4.20
N ILE A 20 14.58 -11.13 3.41
CA ILE A 20 14.50 -10.51 2.08
C ILE A 20 13.44 -11.20 1.22
N ASN A 21 13.52 -12.54 1.08
CA ASN A 21 12.57 -13.26 0.23
C ASN A 21 11.13 -13.13 0.73
N LYS A 22 10.89 -13.12 2.05
CA LYS A 22 9.55 -12.94 2.64
C LYS A 22 9.03 -11.51 2.51
N LEU A 23 9.88 -10.50 2.70
CA LEU A 23 9.56 -9.09 2.52
C LEU A 23 9.12 -8.80 1.10
N GLU A 24 9.87 -9.30 0.12
CA GLU A 24 9.51 -9.19 -1.29
C GLU A 24 8.14 -9.78 -1.57
N THR A 25 7.87 -11.00 -1.09
CA THR A 25 6.56 -11.64 -1.31
C THR A 25 5.40 -10.94 -0.60
N ASN A 26 5.67 -10.27 0.52
CA ASN A 26 4.66 -9.54 1.29
C ASN A 26 4.39 -8.16 0.67
N LEU A 27 5.42 -7.45 0.21
CA LEU A 27 5.29 -6.11 -0.36
C LEU A 27 4.87 -6.12 -1.82
N PHE A 28 5.00 -7.26 -2.51
CA PHE A 28 4.64 -7.37 -3.91
C PHE A 28 3.11 -7.40 -4.10
N LEU A 29 2.58 -6.20 -4.33
CA LEU A 29 1.20 -5.96 -4.70
C LEU A 29 1.07 -6.01 -6.23
N ASN A 30 0.36 -7.01 -6.76
CA ASN A 30 0.00 -7.09 -8.18
C ASN A 30 -1.51 -7.30 -8.39
N GLU A 31 -1.99 -6.92 -9.59
CA GLU A 31 -3.40 -7.06 -10.00
C GLU A 31 -3.86 -8.55 -10.00
N GLY A 32 -2.95 -9.49 -10.26
CA GLY A 32 -3.26 -10.92 -10.25
C GLY A 32 -3.56 -11.52 -8.87
N ARG A 33 -3.15 -10.87 -7.78
CA ARG A 33 -3.34 -11.36 -6.39
C ARG A 33 -4.30 -10.52 -5.56
N LEU A 34 -5.09 -9.64 -6.17
CA LEU A 34 -6.02 -8.75 -5.48
C LEU A 34 -6.95 -9.48 -4.49
N LEU A 35 -7.37 -10.71 -4.83
CA LEU A 35 -8.23 -11.52 -3.96
C LEU A 35 -7.46 -12.27 -2.85
N GLU A 36 -6.19 -12.59 -3.06
CA GLU A 36 -5.34 -13.29 -2.08
C GLU A 36 -4.77 -12.32 -1.03
N GLN A 37 -4.53 -11.06 -1.41
CA GLN A 37 -3.98 -10.01 -0.55
C GLN A 37 -4.90 -9.64 0.63
N ARG A 38 -6.20 -9.98 0.56
CA ARG A 38 -7.15 -9.87 1.68
C ARG A 38 -6.78 -10.74 2.89
N LYS A 39 -5.90 -11.73 2.72
CA LYS A 39 -5.40 -12.62 3.78
C LYS A 39 -4.04 -12.20 4.33
N MET A 40 -3.45 -11.11 3.84
CA MET A 40 -2.19 -10.62 4.38
C MET A 40 -2.34 -10.18 5.83
N THR A 41 -1.39 -10.56 6.67
CA THR A 41 -1.32 -10.07 8.04
C THR A 41 -1.04 -8.56 8.04
N PRO A 42 -1.89 -7.73 8.66
CA PRO A 42 -1.62 -6.30 8.75
C PRO A 42 -0.26 -6.02 9.41
N HIS A 43 0.48 -5.06 8.88
CA HIS A 43 1.75 -4.62 9.44
C HIS A 43 1.54 -3.42 10.36
N THR A 44 2.38 -3.28 11.38
CA THR A 44 2.33 -2.15 12.32
C THR A 44 3.16 -0.98 11.80
N LEU A 45 2.96 0.20 12.37
CA LEU A 45 3.87 1.32 12.14
C LEU A 45 5.33 0.96 12.46
N ALA A 46 5.56 0.23 13.56
CA ALA A 46 6.89 -0.22 13.95
C ALA A 46 7.56 -1.10 12.88
N TRP A 47 6.79 -1.94 12.19
CA TRP A 47 7.30 -2.73 11.07
C TRP A 47 7.70 -1.84 9.89
N PHE A 48 6.88 -0.84 9.53
CA PHE A 48 7.21 0.11 8.46
C PHE A 48 8.46 0.94 8.77
N GLN A 49 8.58 1.41 10.02
CA GLN A 49 9.77 2.09 10.52
C GLN A 49 11.00 1.20 10.42
N TRP A 50 10.92 -0.03 10.92
CA TRP A 50 12.00 -1.01 10.83
C TRP A 50 12.43 -1.30 9.39
N VAL A 51 11.49 -1.44 8.46
CA VAL A 51 11.83 -1.61 7.02
C VAL A 51 12.60 -0.41 6.50
N CYS A 52 12.13 0.81 6.77
CA CYS A 52 12.81 2.03 6.31
C CYS A 52 14.16 2.27 6.97
N ASP A 53 14.38 1.75 8.17
CA ASP A 53 15.64 1.89 8.91
C ASP A 53 16.65 0.80 8.53
N THR A 54 16.18 -0.36 8.04
CA THR A 54 17.00 -1.54 7.75
C THR A 54 17.40 -1.64 6.28
N PHE A 55 16.55 -1.20 5.36
CA PHE A 55 16.73 -1.38 3.93
C PHE A 55 16.96 -0.06 3.21
N GLU A 56 17.78 -0.10 2.16
CA GLU A 56 17.80 0.98 1.18
C GLU A 56 16.45 1.00 0.45
N ILE A 57 15.75 2.12 0.56
CA ILE A 57 14.46 2.33 -0.09
C ILE A 57 14.73 3.00 -1.42
N LEU A 58 14.50 2.27 -2.52
CA LEU A 58 14.66 2.85 -3.84
C LEU A 58 13.45 3.75 -4.20
N PRO A 59 13.70 4.89 -4.85
CA PRO A 59 12.64 5.76 -5.33
C PRO A 59 11.88 5.10 -6.47
N GLY A 60 10.66 5.55 -6.67
CA GLY A 60 9.94 5.32 -7.92
C GLY A 60 9.15 4.01 -8.03
N PHE A 61 8.50 3.95 -9.19
CA PHE A 61 7.48 2.98 -9.57
C PHE A 61 7.81 2.49 -11.00
N GLU A 62 8.30 1.26 -11.15
CA GLU A 62 8.39 0.60 -12.46
C GLU A 62 7.82 -0.83 -12.37
N TRP A 63 6.70 -1.04 -13.06
CA TRP A 63 6.10 -2.37 -13.34
C TRP A 63 7.07 -3.23 -14.17
N PRO A 64 6.93 -4.57 -14.15
CA PRO A 64 7.53 -5.50 -13.20
C PRO A 64 8.78 -6.23 -13.75
N TRP A 65 9.34 -5.83 -14.88
CA TRP A 65 10.31 -6.70 -15.58
C TRP A 65 11.72 -6.67 -14.96
N GLU A 66 12.06 -5.64 -14.18
CA GLU A 66 13.40 -5.46 -13.60
C GLU A 66 13.35 -5.04 -12.12
N ARG A 67 12.49 -5.69 -11.31
CA ARG A 67 12.63 -5.55 -9.86
C ARG A 67 13.97 -6.13 -9.43
N VAL A 68 14.77 -5.34 -8.75
CA VAL A 68 16.03 -5.81 -8.17
C VAL A 68 15.69 -6.70 -7.00
N LYS A 69 16.15 -7.95 -7.06
CA LYS A 69 15.98 -8.90 -5.96
C LYS A 69 16.73 -8.38 -4.73
N GLY A 70 16.04 -8.31 -3.60
CA GLY A 70 16.53 -7.76 -2.35
C GLY A 70 15.94 -6.43 -1.96
N THR A 71 15.16 -5.81 -2.84
CA THR A 71 14.93 -4.37 -2.75
C THR A 71 13.49 -4.00 -2.41
N VAL A 72 13.37 -2.98 -1.55
CA VAL A 72 12.11 -2.36 -1.18
C VAL A 72 11.96 -1.06 -1.97
N TYR A 73 10.81 -0.89 -2.63
CA TYR A 73 10.49 0.33 -3.34
C TYR A 73 9.53 1.18 -2.50
N GLU A 74 9.72 2.49 -2.53
CA GLU A 74 8.82 3.43 -1.84
C GLU A 74 7.35 3.20 -2.23
N GLY A 75 7.11 2.92 -3.52
CA GLY A 75 5.77 2.65 -4.03
C GLY A 75 5.08 1.46 -3.38
N ASP A 76 5.81 0.42 -2.96
CA ASP A 76 5.22 -0.73 -2.27
C ASP A 76 4.69 -0.32 -0.88
N LEU A 77 5.48 0.48 -0.14
CA LEU A 77 5.10 0.96 1.19
C LEU A 77 3.88 1.89 1.11
N VAL A 78 3.89 2.83 0.16
CA VAL A 78 2.79 3.78 -0.08
C VAL A 78 1.51 3.08 -0.52
N ASN A 79 1.60 1.94 -1.19
CA ASN A 79 0.43 1.16 -1.62
C ASN A 79 -0.08 0.21 -0.53
N LEU A 80 0.82 -0.35 0.28
CA LEU A 80 0.45 -1.28 1.35
C LEU A 80 -0.29 -0.59 2.50
N ALA A 81 0.16 0.59 2.91
CA ALA A 81 -0.47 1.35 4.00
C ALA A 81 -1.99 1.61 3.81
N PRO A 82 -2.44 2.15 2.66
CA PRO A 82 -3.85 2.40 2.43
C PRO A 82 -4.64 1.09 2.19
N LEU A 83 -4.03 0.04 1.64
CA LEU A 83 -4.65 -1.29 1.50
C LEU A 83 -5.05 -1.90 2.84
N GLN A 84 -4.21 -1.76 3.88
CA GLN A 84 -4.55 -2.21 5.23
C GLN A 84 -5.42 -1.21 6.01
N SER A 85 -5.91 -0.15 5.35
CA SER A 85 -6.73 0.92 5.95
C SER A 85 -6.11 1.60 7.18
N SER A 86 -4.78 1.60 7.28
CA SER A 86 -4.09 2.21 8.42
C SER A 86 -3.84 3.68 8.17
N VAL A 87 -4.69 4.52 8.78
CA VAL A 87 -4.55 5.98 8.77
C VAL A 87 -3.24 6.42 9.46
N GLU A 88 -2.84 5.72 10.52
CA GLU A 88 -1.60 6.00 11.25
C GLU A 88 -0.37 5.86 10.35
N ILE A 89 -0.22 4.71 9.68
CA ILE A 89 0.91 4.45 8.78
C ILE A 89 0.84 5.38 7.57
N TRP A 90 -0.37 5.63 7.06
CA TRP A 90 -0.59 6.59 5.99
C TRP A 90 -0.05 7.97 6.36
N ARG A 91 -0.45 8.52 7.52
CA ARG A 91 0.04 9.83 7.99
C ARG A 91 1.54 9.83 8.15
N TRP A 92 2.12 8.81 8.76
CA TRP A 92 3.56 8.69 8.91
C TRP A 92 4.30 8.72 7.56
N LEU A 93 3.87 7.93 6.58
CA LEU A 93 4.46 7.93 5.24
C LEU A 93 4.34 9.30 4.56
N MET A 94 3.17 9.93 4.70
CA MET A 94 2.84 11.16 4.01
C MET A 94 3.49 12.40 4.63
N GLU A 95 3.57 12.47 5.95
CA GLU A 95 3.94 13.67 6.72
C GLU A 95 5.40 13.61 7.18
N GLU A 96 5.86 12.45 7.66
CA GLU A 96 7.24 12.29 8.16
C GLU A 96 8.21 11.85 7.05
N LYS A 97 7.88 10.76 6.35
CA LYS A 97 8.74 10.25 5.26
C LYS A 97 8.60 11.04 3.96
N ARG A 98 7.50 11.78 3.80
CA ARG A 98 7.19 12.60 2.63
C ARG A 98 7.21 11.80 1.32
N CYS A 99 6.77 10.54 1.39
CA CYS A 99 6.73 9.66 0.23
C CYS A 99 5.79 10.18 -0.86
N GLU A 100 6.10 9.86 -2.11
CA GLU A 100 5.32 10.28 -3.26
C GLU A 100 4.23 9.25 -3.62
N LEU A 101 3.06 9.76 -4.01
CA LEU A 101 1.95 8.93 -4.47
C LEU A 101 2.21 8.47 -5.90
N ASN A 102 1.91 7.22 -6.20
CA ASN A 102 1.99 6.68 -7.57
C ASN A 102 0.59 6.45 -8.14
N LYS A 103 0.49 6.22 -9.45
CA LYS A 103 -0.80 6.07 -10.15
C LYS A 103 -1.66 4.89 -9.69
N TYR A 104 -1.11 3.95 -8.93
CA TYR A 104 -1.82 2.79 -8.38
C TYR A 104 -2.29 3.01 -6.95
N THR A 105 -1.79 4.00 -6.23
CA THR A 105 -2.14 4.21 -4.82
C THR A 105 -3.65 4.37 -4.64
N GLY A 106 -4.35 4.97 -5.60
CA GLY A 106 -5.81 5.11 -5.57
C GLY A 106 -6.56 3.77 -5.61
N MET A 107 -6.05 2.79 -6.36
CA MET A 107 -6.61 1.43 -6.41
C MET A 107 -6.52 0.76 -5.04
N TRP A 108 -5.32 0.80 -4.44
CA TRP A 108 -5.06 0.19 -3.14
C TRP A 108 -5.83 0.87 -2.01
N ALA A 109 -5.97 2.20 -2.06
CA ALA A 109 -6.79 2.95 -1.11
C ALA A 109 -8.28 2.64 -1.26
N GLY A 110 -8.78 2.50 -2.49
CA GLY A 110 -10.12 2.01 -2.74
C GLY A 110 -10.31 0.63 -2.11
N GLN A 111 -9.39 -0.30 -2.38
CA GLN A 111 -9.43 -1.66 -1.88
C GLN A 111 -9.30 -1.79 -0.36
N GLY A 112 -8.57 -0.90 0.31
CA GLY A 112 -8.55 -0.84 1.77
C GLY A 112 -9.82 -0.23 2.35
N GLY A 113 -10.46 0.69 1.63
CA GLY A 113 -11.77 1.23 1.97
C GLY A 113 -11.78 2.42 2.94
N SER A 114 -10.62 2.94 3.34
CA SER A 114 -10.55 4.10 4.23
C SER A 114 -10.88 5.40 3.49
N VAL A 115 -12.06 5.95 3.76
CA VAL A 115 -12.49 7.25 3.21
C VAL A 115 -11.54 8.38 3.66
N GLU A 116 -11.03 8.33 4.89
CA GLU A 116 -10.07 9.34 5.39
C GLU A 116 -8.78 9.38 4.56
N VAL A 117 -8.26 8.21 4.19
CA VAL A 117 -7.09 8.11 3.31
C VAL A 117 -7.42 8.67 1.93
N LEU A 118 -8.56 8.30 1.34
CA LEU A 118 -9.02 8.80 0.04
C LEU A 118 -9.22 10.34 0.05
N GLU A 119 -9.74 10.89 1.15
CA GLU A 119 -9.84 12.33 1.36
C GLU A 119 -8.48 13.01 1.44
N HIS A 120 -7.55 12.43 2.21
CA HIS A 120 -6.19 12.97 2.31
C HIS A 120 -5.51 12.96 0.94
N MET A 121 -5.60 11.87 0.19
CA MET A 121 -5.09 11.79 -1.18
C MET A 121 -5.67 12.89 -2.08
N ARG A 122 -6.99 13.09 -2.05
CA ARG A 122 -7.66 14.16 -2.82
C ARG A 122 -7.13 15.55 -2.44
N LYS A 123 -6.98 15.84 -1.14
CA LYS A 123 -6.46 17.13 -0.65
C LYS A 123 -5.03 17.39 -1.12
N ARG A 124 -4.25 16.34 -1.37
CA ARG A 124 -2.91 16.42 -1.98
C ARG A 124 -2.93 16.50 -3.51
N GLY A 125 -4.10 16.63 -4.13
CA GLY A 125 -4.26 16.74 -5.58
C GLY A 125 -4.20 15.41 -6.32
N TYR A 126 -4.29 14.28 -5.63
CA TYR A 126 -4.34 12.97 -6.28
C TYR A 126 -5.61 12.86 -7.13
N LYS A 127 -5.44 12.44 -8.39
CA LYS A 127 -6.54 12.23 -9.34
C LYS A 127 -6.89 10.75 -9.38
N PHE A 128 -8.09 10.41 -8.91
CA PHE A 128 -8.58 9.05 -8.97
C PHE A 128 -8.95 8.65 -10.40
N ALA A 129 -8.61 7.42 -10.75
CA ALA A 129 -8.96 6.77 -12.01
C ALA A 129 -9.87 5.56 -11.72
N THR A 130 -10.40 4.93 -12.78
CA THR A 130 -11.31 3.77 -12.72
C THR A 130 -10.88 2.70 -11.71
N ALA A 131 -9.57 2.40 -11.66
CA ALA A 131 -8.99 1.42 -10.74
C ALA A 131 -9.26 1.70 -9.24
N ALA A 132 -9.50 2.96 -8.85
CA ALA A 132 -9.89 3.28 -7.46
C ALA A 132 -11.30 2.78 -7.13
N CYS A 133 -12.25 2.94 -8.06
CA CYS A 133 -13.60 2.41 -7.93
C CYS A 133 -13.61 0.87 -7.98
N GLU A 134 -12.87 0.27 -8.92
CA GLU A 134 -12.68 -1.18 -9.01
C GLU A 134 -12.10 -1.74 -7.70
N GLY A 135 -11.05 -1.09 -7.17
CA GLY A 135 -10.46 -1.46 -5.89
C GLY A 135 -11.49 -1.44 -4.76
N ALA A 136 -12.29 -0.37 -4.65
CA ALA A 136 -13.35 -0.28 -3.64
C ALA A 136 -14.43 -1.37 -3.79
N ALA A 137 -14.81 -1.71 -5.03
CA ALA A 137 -15.74 -2.78 -5.32
C ALA A 137 -15.18 -4.15 -4.93
N ILE A 138 -13.95 -4.47 -5.35
CA ILE A 138 -13.22 -5.71 -5.00
C ILE A 138 -13.06 -5.84 -3.48
N GLY A 139 -12.74 -4.72 -2.80
CA GLY A 139 -12.64 -4.65 -1.35
C GLY A 139 -13.98 -4.77 -0.63
N GLY A 140 -15.11 -4.63 -1.34
CA GLY A 140 -16.45 -4.62 -0.75
C GLY A 140 -16.74 -3.37 0.10
N HIS A 141 -16.04 -2.26 -0.17
CA HIS A 141 -16.09 -1.04 0.62
C HIS A 141 -17.06 -0.02 0.02
N LEU A 142 -18.36 -0.25 0.23
CA LEU A 142 -19.44 0.58 -0.33
C LEU A 142 -19.29 2.07 0.00
N GLU A 143 -18.86 2.42 1.22
CA GLU A 143 -18.70 3.82 1.62
C GLU A 143 -17.54 4.51 0.89
N ALA A 144 -16.44 3.79 0.64
CA ALA A 144 -15.35 4.28 -0.20
C ALA A 144 -15.81 4.49 -1.65
N LEU A 145 -16.59 3.55 -2.21
CA LEU A 145 -17.14 3.67 -3.55
C LEU A 145 -18.10 4.87 -3.66
N LYS A 146 -19.01 5.04 -2.68
CA LYS A 146 -19.89 6.22 -2.62
C LYS A 146 -19.10 7.52 -2.55
N TYR A 147 -18.05 7.57 -1.73
CA TYR A 147 -17.17 8.73 -1.65
C TYR A 147 -16.51 9.05 -3.00
N LEU A 148 -15.91 8.05 -3.66
CA LEU A 148 -15.25 8.20 -4.96
C LEU A 148 -16.22 8.66 -6.07
N ARG A 149 -17.45 8.16 -6.05
CA ARG A 149 -18.51 8.55 -7.00
C ARG A 149 -19.13 9.91 -6.69
N GLY A 150 -19.02 10.38 -5.44
CA GLY A 150 -19.48 11.70 -5.00
C GLY A 150 -18.46 12.84 -5.24
N LEU A 151 -17.30 12.54 -5.83
CA LEU A 151 -16.30 13.55 -6.20
C LEU A 151 -16.79 14.47 -7.32
N ASP A 152 -16.13 15.61 -7.47
CA ASP A 152 -16.32 16.52 -8.61
C ASP A 152 -14.96 16.79 -9.30
N PRO A 153 -14.72 16.26 -10.52
CA PRO A 153 -15.59 15.33 -11.24
C PRO A 153 -15.67 13.95 -10.53
N PRO A 154 -16.76 13.18 -10.73
CA PRO A 154 -16.86 11.82 -10.19
C PRO A 154 -15.71 10.94 -10.66
N CYS A 155 -15.22 10.06 -9.79
CA CYS A 155 -14.25 9.05 -10.22
C CYS A 155 -14.86 8.19 -11.34
N PRO A 156 -14.14 7.99 -12.47
CA PRO A 156 -14.57 7.07 -13.52
C PRO A 156 -14.82 5.66 -12.98
N TRP A 157 -15.64 4.89 -13.68
CA TRP A 157 -15.97 3.50 -13.36
C TRP A 157 -16.20 2.70 -14.65
N ASN A 158 -16.16 1.38 -14.57
CA ASN A 158 -16.40 0.46 -15.69
C ASN A 158 -17.19 -0.77 -15.20
N GLU A 159 -17.32 -1.78 -16.06
CA GLU A 159 -18.02 -3.04 -15.76
C GLU A 159 -17.40 -3.87 -14.61
N TRP A 160 -16.17 -3.54 -14.19
CA TRP A 160 -15.45 -4.20 -13.09
C TRP A 160 -15.64 -3.49 -11.75
N THR A 161 -16.37 -2.36 -11.74
CA THR A 161 -16.80 -1.64 -10.53
C THR A 161 -18.15 -2.16 -10.06
#